data_AF-A0A9D8B9H5-F1
#
_entry.id   AF-A0A9D8B9H5-F1
#
_cell.length_a   1.000
_cell.length_b   1.000
_cell.length_c   1.000
_cell.angle_alpha   90.00
_cell.angle_beta   90.00
_cell.angle_gamma   90.00
#
_symmetry.space_group_name_H-M   'P 1'
#
loop_
_entity.id
_entity.type
_entity.pdbx_description
1 polymer ?
#
loop_
_entity_poly.entity_id
_entity_poly.type
_entity_poly.pdbx_seq_one_letter_code
_entity_poly.pdbx_strand_id
1 'polypeptide(L)'
;MDSQVPRGEYCMPLPLSLSGKIEVPTSDCTVLSDQAIVDSIVRALHKAKVQNIRQLGAEIEFRLPFPRLQLIGSELNPITSGEIEVLPSIEGTRIAYRIRFTRLLLFQCIGLPIMIAIIGSDEDLRNSFGIIVLALALWIAGFLGNTLYSAFCFRRLLRKAIEQSRSSAVDYRGSSTATFLCHHCNKPVSHNDRFCPNCGETLKKP
;
A
#
# COMPACT_ATOMS: atom_id res chain seq x y z
N MET A 1 -11.68 -13.72 28.37
CA MET A 1 -10.52 -14.63 28.30
C MET A 1 -9.97 -14.52 26.88
N ASP A 2 -9.21 -13.45 26.64
CA ASP A 2 -8.57 -13.20 25.35
C ASP A 2 -7.23 -13.91 25.31
N SER A 3 -7.13 -14.93 24.45
CA SER A 3 -5.86 -15.59 24.15
C SER A 3 -4.93 -14.58 23.48
N GLN A 4 -4.04 -13.98 24.28
CA GLN A 4 -2.79 -13.43 23.79
C GLN A 4 -2.01 -14.57 23.15
N VAL A 5 -2.10 -14.70 21.83
CA VAL A 5 -1.13 -15.50 21.08
C VAL A 5 0.22 -14.81 21.27
N PRO A 6 1.22 -15.47 21.89
CA PRO A 6 2.56 -14.89 21.98
C PRO A 6 3.06 -14.75 20.55
N ARG A 7 3.15 -13.51 20.05
CA ARG A 7 3.81 -13.21 18.78
C ARG A 7 5.24 -13.71 18.92
N GLY A 8 5.49 -14.84 18.25
CA GLY A 8 6.68 -15.65 18.42
C GLY A 8 7.97 -14.84 18.36
N GLU A 9 8.93 -15.34 19.14
CA GLU A 9 10.30 -14.92 19.19
C GLU A 9 10.82 -14.52 17.81
N TYR A 10 11.39 -13.32 17.79
CA TYR A 10 11.99 -12.68 16.64
C TYR A 10 13.13 -13.54 16.08
N CYS A 11 12.80 -14.47 15.16
CA CYS A 11 13.77 -14.93 14.17
C CYS A 11 14.39 -13.68 13.56
N MET A 12 15.70 -13.51 13.78
CA MET A 12 16.43 -12.29 13.46
C MET A 12 15.94 -11.75 12.11
N PRO A 13 15.38 -10.53 12.08
CA PRO A 13 14.82 -9.99 10.85
C PRO A 13 15.94 -10.05 9.82
N LEU A 14 15.69 -10.75 8.71
CA LEU A 14 16.51 -10.65 7.50
C LEU A 14 16.84 -9.15 7.30
N PRO A 15 18.11 -8.81 7.00
CA PRO A 15 18.70 -7.50 7.30
C PRO A 15 18.05 -6.29 6.61
N LEU A 16 17.01 -6.48 5.79
CA LEU A 16 16.29 -5.44 5.08
C LEU A 16 14.78 -5.66 5.14
N SER A 17 14.23 -5.63 6.36
CA SER A 17 12.80 -5.38 6.54
C SER A 17 12.59 -3.98 7.08
N LEU A 18 11.70 -3.20 6.46
CA LEU A 18 11.29 -1.90 6.95
C LEU A 18 9.88 -2.01 7.52
N SER A 19 9.72 -1.60 8.77
CA SER A 19 8.43 -1.54 9.43
C SER A 19 8.03 -0.10 9.71
N GLY A 20 6.74 0.18 9.71
CA GLY A 20 6.21 1.45 10.14
C GLY A 20 4.79 1.35 10.62
N LYS A 21 4.31 2.44 11.21
CA LYS A 21 2.96 2.55 11.75
C LYS A 21 2.35 3.85 11.26
N ILE A 22 1.06 3.80 10.92
CA ILE A 22 0.25 4.95 10.54
C ILE A 22 -0.94 4.94 11.48
N GLU A 23 -1.09 6.01 12.26
CA GLU A 23 -2.21 6.19 13.16
C GLU A 23 -3.21 7.12 12.48
N VAL A 24 -4.45 6.65 12.36
CA VAL A 24 -5.56 7.40 11.77
C VAL A 24 -6.44 7.86 12.94
N PRO A 25 -6.35 9.13 13.36
CA PRO A 25 -7.10 9.61 14.52
C PRO A 25 -8.60 9.59 14.25
N THR A 26 -9.38 9.19 15.26
CA THR A 26 -10.87 9.14 15.20
C THR A 26 -11.51 10.53 15.29
N SER A 27 -10.71 11.60 15.37
CA SER A 27 -11.19 12.97 15.59
C SER A 27 -12.21 13.47 14.56
N ASP A 28 -12.39 12.74 13.46
CA ASP A 28 -13.37 13.00 12.41
C ASP A 28 -14.49 11.95 12.42
N CYS A 29 -15.40 12.06 13.40
CA CYS A 29 -16.75 11.49 13.68
C CYS A 29 -17.45 10.50 12.70
N THR A 30 -16.68 9.72 11.95
CA THR A 30 -17.14 8.61 11.12
C THR A 30 -16.32 7.42 11.53
N VAL A 31 -16.96 6.52 12.28
CA VAL A 31 -16.42 5.19 12.55
C VAL A 31 -16.30 4.49 11.21
N LEU A 32 -15.15 4.64 10.55
CA LEU A 32 -14.82 3.86 9.38
C LEU A 32 -14.72 2.42 9.84
N SER A 33 -15.50 1.54 9.23
CA SER A 33 -15.32 0.11 9.41
C SER A 33 -13.89 -0.25 9.01
N ASP A 34 -13.18 -0.99 9.86
CA ASP A 34 -11.84 -1.49 9.56
C ASP A 34 -11.82 -2.22 8.20
N GLN A 35 -12.92 -2.91 7.86
CA GLN A 35 -13.10 -3.57 6.57
C GLN A 35 -13.06 -2.59 5.39
N ALA A 36 -13.67 -1.41 5.50
CA ALA A 36 -13.65 -0.41 4.43
C ALA A 36 -12.24 0.15 4.20
N ILE A 37 -11.44 0.27 5.26
CA ILE A 37 -10.02 0.66 5.18
C ILE A 37 -9.23 -0.43 4.48
N VAL A 38 -9.40 -1.69 4.91
CA VAL A 38 -8.75 -2.86 4.30
C VAL A 38 -9.09 -2.95 2.81
N ASP A 39 -10.37 -2.83 2.44
CA ASP A 39 -10.81 -2.88 1.04
C ASP A 39 -10.24 -1.72 0.20
N SER A 40 -10.06 -0.54 0.80
CA SER A 40 -9.40 0.59 0.12
C SER A 40 -7.92 0.34 -0.10
N ILE A 41 -7.22 -0.22 0.89
CA ILE A 41 -5.81 -0.61 0.77
C ILE A 41 -5.64 -1.67 -0.31
N VAL A 42 -6.47 -2.72 -0.30
CA VAL A 42 -6.45 -3.79 -1.31
C VAL A 42 -6.68 -3.22 -2.72
N ARG A 43 -7.65 -2.32 -2.89
CA ARG A 43 -7.87 -1.60 -4.17
C ARG A 43 -6.66 -0.79 -4.61
N ALA A 44 -6.01 -0.07 -3.69
CA ALA A 44 -4.80 0.69 -4.00
C ALA A 44 -3.62 -0.22 -4.38
N LEU A 45 -3.45 -1.36 -3.71
CA LEU A 45 -2.44 -2.36 -4.05
C LEU A 45 -2.69 -2.97 -5.44
N HIS A 46 -3.94 -3.30 -5.77
CA HIS A 46 -4.32 -3.74 -7.12
C HIS A 46 -4.00 -2.69 -8.19
N LYS A 47 -4.30 -1.42 -7.92
CA LYS A 47 -3.96 -0.30 -8.83
C LYS A 47 -2.45 -0.17 -9.03
N ALA A 48 -1.66 -0.49 -8.01
CA ALA A 48 -0.21 -0.56 -8.09
C ALA A 48 0.33 -1.87 -8.69
N LYS A 49 -0.55 -2.72 -9.27
CA LYS A 49 -0.21 -4.00 -9.91
C LYS A 49 0.47 -5.00 -8.98
N VAL A 50 0.18 -4.93 -7.69
CA VAL A 50 0.61 -5.94 -6.72
C VAL A 50 -0.13 -7.25 -7.00
N GLN A 51 0.58 -8.37 -6.93
CA GLN A 51 0.02 -9.70 -7.19
C GLN A 51 -0.12 -10.48 -5.88
N ASN A 52 -0.82 -11.63 -5.93
CA ASN A 52 -0.94 -12.56 -4.81
C ASN A 52 -1.31 -11.88 -3.47
N ILE A 53 -2.32 -11.01 -3.49
CA ILE A 53 -2.84 -10.38 -2.29
C ILE A 53 -3.68 -11.45 -1.56
N ARG A 54 -3.30 -11.75 -0.32
CA ARG A 54 -4.04 -12.63 0.58
C ARG A 54 -4.58 -11.77 1.72
N GLN A 55 -5.90 -11.78 1.87
CA GLN A 55 -6.59 -11.07 2.94
C GLN A 55 -7.03 -12.09 3.99
N LEU A 56 -6.56 -11.92 5.22
CA LEU A 56 -6.89 -12.74 6.39
C LEU A 56 -7.54 -11.82 7.44
N GLY A 57 -8.80 -11.45 7.20
CA GLY A 57 -9.50 -10.47 8.01
C GLY A 57 -8.87 -9.07 7.90
N ALA A 58 -8.27 -8.60 9.00
CA ALA A 58 -7.59 -7.30 9.08
C ALA A 58 -6.10 -7.35 8.69
N GLU A 59 -5.58 -8.55 8.40
CA GLU A 59 -4.22 -8.75 7.91
C GLU A 59 -4.21 -8.90 6.39
N ILE A 60 -3.28 -8.20 5.73
CA ILE A 60 -3.07 -8.25 4.29
C ILE A 60 -1.62 -8.68 4.04
N GLU A 61 -1.43 -9.87 3.50
CA GLU A 61 -0.15 -10.31 2.96
C GLU A 61 -0.14 -10.05 1.45
N PHE A 62 0.94 -9.49 0.92
CA PHE A 62 1.07 -9.28 -0.52
C PHE A 62 2.48 -9.61 -1.02
N ARG A 63 2.56 -9.99 -2.30
CA ARG A 63 3.84 -10.27 -2.97
C ARG A 63 3.91 -9.55 -4.30
N LEU A 64 4.98 -8.79 -4.53
CA LEU A 64 5.17 -8.17 -5.83
C LEU A 64 5.81 -9.18 -6.80
N PRO A 65 5.43 -9.14 -8.09
CA PRO A 65 6.08 -9.93 -9.12
C PRO A 65 7.58 -9.59 -9.20
N PHE A 66 8.33 -10.47 -9.87
CA PHE A 66 9.76 -10.26 -10.10
C PHE A 66 10.00 -8.86 -10.66
N PRO A 67 11.06 -8.14 -10.23
CA PRO A 67 11.35 -6.83 -10.77
C PRO A 67 11.44 -6.98 -12.28
N ARG A 68 10.49 -6.38 -12.99
CA ARG A 68 10.71 -6.14 -14.40
C ARG A 68 11.87 -5.17 -14.44
N LEU A 69 12.86 -5.43 -15.29
CA LEU A 69 13.91 -4.48 -15.71
C LEU A 69 13.26 -3.30 -16.47
N GLN A 70 12.17 -2.75 -15.95
CA GLN A 70 11.62 -1.48 -16.36
C GLN A 70 12.53 -0.44 -15.75
N LEU A 71 13.50 0.00 -16.56
CA LEU A 71 14.47 1.01 -16.17
C LEU A 71 13.82 2.29 -15.64
N ILE A 72 12.53 2.56 -15.92
CA ILE A 72 11.85 3.80 -15.53
C ILE A 72 10.34 3.49 -15.35
N GLY A 73 9.78 3.71 -14.16
CA GLY A 73 8.32 3.96 -14.01
C GLY A 73 7.47 3.06 -13.12
N SER A 74 8.01 2.02 -12.45
CA SER A 74 7.23 1.30 -11.42
C SER A 74 7.67 1.68 -10.01
N GLU A 75 6.83 2.44 -9.31
CA GLU A 75 7.19 3.13 -8.04
C GLU A 75 7.49 2.17 -6.86
N LEU A 76 7.16 0.88 -6.96
CA LEU A 76 7.27 -0.12 -5.89
C LEU A 76 8.25 -1.27 -6.18
N ASN A 77 9.03 -1.21 -7.26
CA ASN A 77 9.76 -2.33 -7.84
C ASN A 77 10.74 -3.10 -6.91
N PRO A 78 11.43 -2.51 -5.92
CA PRO A 78 12.34 -3.26 -5.04
C PRO A 78 11.63 -4.00 -3.90
N ILE A 79 10.37 -3.68 -3.60
CA ILE A 79 9.62 -4.37 -2.54
C ILE A 79 9.30 -5.77 -3.04
N THR A 80 9.69 -6.81 -2.30
CA THR A 80 9.44 -8.20 -2.68
C THR A 80 8.10 -8.69 -2.14
N SER A 81 7.86 -8.42 -0.86
CA SER A 81 6.64 -8.78 -0.16
C SER A 81 6.39 -7.80 0.98
N GLY A 82 5.16 -7.76 1.45
CA GLY A 82 4.84 -7.04 2.67
C GLY A 82 3.63 -7.60 3.37
N GLU A 83 3.53 -7.24 4.65
CA GLU A 83 2.45 -7.54 5.56
C GLU A 83 1.88 -6.20 6.03
N ILE A 84 0.56 -6.07 6.05
CA ILE A 84 -0.15 -4.92 6.59
C ILE A 84 -1.16 -5.45 7.59
N GLU A 85 -1.11 -4.92 8.80
CA GLU A 85 -2.01 -5.28 9.89
C GLU A 85 -2.82 -4.04 10.27
N VAL A 86 -4.14 -4.12 10.19
CA VAL A 86 -5.06 -3.08 10.62
C VAL A 86 -5.58 -3.44 12.00
N LEU A 87 -5.16 -2.67 13.00
CA LEU A 87 -5.51 -2.91 14.40
C LEU A 87 -6.45 -1.79 14.89
N PRO A 88 -7.62 -2.11 15.45
CA PRO A 88 -8.42 -1.12 16.14
C PRO A 88 -7.67 -0.63 17.38
N SER A 89 -7.71 0.68 17.62
CA SER A 89 -7.15 1.35 18.80
C SER A 89 -8.22 2.26 19.40
N ILE A 90 -8.09 2.56 20.70
CA ILE A 90 -9.02 3.45 21.43
C ILE A 90 -9.04 4.85 20.80
N GLU A 91 -7.91 5.27 20.23
CA GLU A 91 -7.73 6.59 19.60
C GLU A 91 -8.03 6.59 18.08
N GLY A 92 -8.29 5.41 17.49
CA GLY A 92 -8.63 5.26 16.07
C GLY A 92 -8.10 3.98 15.45
N THR A 93 -7.87 3.97 14.14
CA THR A 93 -7.35 2.79 13.46
C THR A 93 -5.83 2.89 13.33
N ARG A 94 -5.11 1.87 13.81
CA ARG A 94 -3.65 1.78 13.69
C ARG A 94 -3.30 0.81 12.58
N ILE A 95 -2.59 1.29 11.58
CA ILE A 95 -2.12 0.47 10.46
C ILE A 95 -0.63 0.24 10.65
N ALA A 96 -0.25 -0.99 11.01
CA ALA A 96 1.13 -1.43 11.03
C ALA A 96 1.47 -2.07 9.69
N TYR A 97 2.68 -1.85 9.19
CA TYR A 97 3.14 -2.54 7.99
C TYR A 97 4.58 -2.97 8.14
N ARG A 98 4.94 -4.03 7.41
CA ARG A 98 6.29 -4.56 7.28
C ARG A 98 6.53 -4.89 5.82
N ILE A 99 7.53 -4.27 5.21
CA ILE A 99 7.95 -4.54 3.83
C ILE A 99 9.31 -5.22 3.83
N ARG A 100 9.51 -6.18 2.91
CA ARG A 100 10.74 -6.97 2.77
C ARG A 100 11.39 -6.71 1.41
N PHE A 101 12.70 -6.49 1.41
CA PHE A 101 13.50 -6.23 0.21
C PHE A 101 14.41 -7.41 -0.16
N THR A 102 13.97 -8.65 0.10
CA THR A 102 14.80 -9.87 -0.05
C THR A 102 15.42 -10.01 -1.45
N ARG A 103 14.68 -9.68 -2.52
CA ARG A 103 15.22 -9.76 -3.88
C ARG A 103 16.26 -8.69 -4.18
N LEU A 104 16.06 -7.47 -3.70
CA LEU A 104 17.03 -6.40 -3.86
C LEU A 104 18.33 -6.75 -3.10
N LEU A 105 18.22 -7.35 -1.92
CA LEU A 105 19.37 -7.87 -1.18
C LEU A 105 20.10 -8.96 -1.96
N LEU A 106 19.39 -9.92 -2.54
CA LEU A 106 20.01 -10.97 -3.36
C LEU A 106 20.74 -10.38 -4.56
N PHE A 107 20.14 -9.41 -5.25
CA PHE A 107 20.79 -8.69 -6.34
C PHE A 107 22.07 -8.00 -5.87
N GLN A 108 22.06 -7.41 -4.67
CA GLN A 108 23.23 -6.80 -4.06
C GLN A 108 24.33 -7.82 -3.73
N CYS A 109 23.96 -8.94 -3.13
CA CYS A 109 24.87 -10.01 -2.75
C CYS A 109 25.51 -10.71 -3.96
N ILE A 110 24.84 -10.73 -5.12
CA ILE A 110 25.36 -11.34 -6.35
C ILE A 110 26.11 -10.30 -7.19
N GLY A 111 25.55 -9.10 -7.35
CA GLY A 111 26.10 -8.06 -8.22
C GLY A 111 27.42 -7.48 -7.71
N LEU A 112 27.57 -7.29 -6.39
CA LEU A 112 28.80 -6.72 -5.83
C LEU A 112 30.02 -7.64 -6.04
N PRO A 113 29.98 -8.96 -5.77
CA PRO A 113 31.09 -9.86 -6.08
C PRO A 113 31.45 -9.91 -7.57
N ILE A 114 30.45 -9.89 -8.46
CA ILE A 114 30.70 -9.86 -9.91
C ILE A 114 31.44 -8.57 -10.30
N MET A 115 30.98 -7.42 -9.80
CA MET A 115 31.65 -6.14 -10.01
C MET A 115 33.09 -6.16 -9.50
N ILE A 116 33.33 -6.67 -8.29
CA ILE A 116 34.67 -6.80 -7.71
C ILE A 116 35.54 -7.74 -8.56
N ALA A 117 35.00 -8.85 -9.05
CA ALA A 117 35.73 -9.80 -9.88
C ALA A 117 36.16 -9.18 -11.22
N ILE A 118 35.27 -8.42 -11.87
CA ILE A 118 35.59 -7.69 -13.11
C ILE A 118 36.71 -6.68 -12.86
N ILE A 119 36.59 -5.86 -11.81
CA ILE A 119 37.61 -4.88 -11.42
C ILE A 119 38.94 -5.57 -11.09
N GLY A 120 38.92 -6.73 -10.43
CA GLY A 120 40.12 -7.47 -10.06
C GLY A 120 40.83 -8.16 -11.24
N SER A 121 40.10 -8.44 -12.33
CA SER A 121 40.62 -9.12 -13.52
C SER A 121 41.42 -8.22 -14.46
N ASP A 122 41.33 -6.89 -14.29
CA ASP A 122 41.97 -5.90 -15.14
C ASP A 122 42.95 -5.04 -14.32
N GLU A 123 44.23 -5.06 -14.68
CA GLU A 123 45.29 -4.40 -13.90
C GLU A 123 45.19 -2.87 -13.95
N ASP A 124 44.72 -2.29 -15.06
CA ASP A 124 44.57 -0.85 -15.23
C ASP A 124 43.41 -0.33 -14.39
N LEU A 125 42.30 -1.08 -14.36
CA LEU A 125 41.14 -0.81 -13.49
C LEU A 125 41.49 -0.98 -12.01
N ARG A 126 42.27 -2.01 -11.66
CA ARG A 126 42.71 -2.27 -10.28
C ARG A 126 43.58 -1.14 -9.73
N ASN A 127 44.46 -0.57 -10.56
CA ASN A 127 45.31 0.57 -10.18
C ASN A 127 44.54 1.90 -10.14
N SER A 128 43.35 1.96 -10.76
CA SER A 128 42.50 3.14 -10.81
C SER A 128 41.58 3.24 -9.59
N PHE A 129 42.15 3.50 -8.40
CA PHE A 129 41.40 3.63 -7.13
C PHE A 129 40.17 4.56 -7.24
N GLY A 130 40.29 5.68 -7.96
CA GLY A 130 39.18 6.63 -8.16
C GLY A 130 37.97 6.01 -8.89
N ILE A 131 38.21 5.16 -9.89
CA ILE A 131 37.13 4.50 -10.65
C ILE A 131 36.40 3.50 -9.74
N ILE A 132 37.14 2.74 -8.94
CA ILE A 132 36.57 1.75 -8.01
C ILE A 132 35.69 2.43 -6.96
N VAL A 133 36.20 3.49 -6.33
CA VAL A 133 35.44 4.25 -5.32
C VAL A 133 34.19 4.87 -5.93
N LEU A 134 34.29 5.45 -7.13
CA LEU A 134 33.14 6.00 -7.83
C LEU A 134 32.09 4.94 -8.17
N ALA A 135 32.52 3.78 -8.69
CA ALA A 135 31.63 2.67 -9.02
C ALA A 135 30.90 2.13 -7.78
N LEU A 136 31.62 1.94 -6.66
CA LEU A 136 31.02 1.53 -5.39
C LEU A 136 30.05 2.59 -4.84
N ALA A 137 30.42 3.87 -4.89
CA ALA A 137 29.57 4.96 -4.44
C ALA A 137 28.27 5.02 -5.26
N LEU A 138 28.35 4.92 -6.59
CA LEU A 138 27.18 4.88 -7.48
C LEU A 138 26.31 3.65 -7.21
N TRP A 139 26.92 2.49 -6.98
CA TRP A 139 26.21 1.26 -6.66
C TRP A 139 25.46 1.34 -5.32
N ILE A 140 26.12 1.84 -4.26
CA ILE A 140 25.52 2.08 -2.94
C ILE A 140 24.40 3.12 -3.04
N ALA A 141 24.63 4.22 -3.74
CA ALA A 141 23.64 5.29 -3.94
C ALA A 141 22.41 4.76 -4.69
N GLY A 142 22.59 3.98 -5.75
CA GLY A 142 21.49 3.35 -6.48
C GLY A 142 20.69 2.38 -5.61
N PHE A 143 21.37 1.54 -4.83
CA PHE A 143 20.72 0.61 -3.92
C PHE A 143 19.92 1.32 -2.80
N LEU A 144 20.58 2.24 -2.08
CA LEU A 144 19.97 2.93 -0.95
C LEU A 144 18.88 3.88 -1.43
N GLY A 145 19.12 4.61 -2.52
CA GLY A 145 18.17 5.50 -3.16
C GLY A 145 16.89 4.77 -3.56
N ASN A 146 17.01 3.61 -4.23
CA ASN A 146 15.83 2.81 -4.62
C ASN A 146 15.06 2.28 -3.40
N THR A 147 15.76 1.83 -2.36
CA THR A 147 15.13 1.33 -1.13
C THR A 147 14.33 2.43 -0.43
N LEU A 148 14.94 3.59 -0.23
CA LEU A 148 14.30 4.74 0.42
C LEU A 148 13.14 5.28 -0.43
N TYR A 149 13.35 5.40 -1.75
CA TYR A 149 12.32 5.86 -2.67
C TYR A 149 11.08 4.96 -2.63
N SER A 150 11.25 3.64 -2.68
CA SER A 150 10.09 2.73 -2.63
C SER A 150 9.43 2.66 -1.26
N ALA A 151 10.18 2.78 -0.17
CA ALA A 151 9.58 2.93 1.16
C ALA A 151 8.74 4.21 1.26
N PHE A 152 9.21 5.31 0.68
CA PHE A 152 8.47 6.56 0.62
C PHE A 152 7.21 6.45 -0.25
N CYS A 153 7.33 5.90 -1.46
CA CYS A 153 6.18 5.69 -2.37
C CYS A 153 5.13 4.77 -1.75
N PHE A 154 5.55 3.71 -1.06
CA PHE A 154 4.64 2.82 -0.34
C PHE A 154 3.87 3.55 0.77
N ARG A 155 4.56 4.35 1.60
CA ARG A 155 3.89 5.21 2.62
C ARG A 155 2.88 6.16 1.97
N ARG A 156 3.25 6.78 0.85
CA ARG A 156 2.38 7.69 0.11
C ARG A 156 1.14 6.97 -0.43
N LEU A 157 1.31 5.74 -0.93
CA LEU A 157 0.21 4.91 -1.41
C LEU A 157 -0.76 4.58 -0.28
N LEU A 158 -0.26 4.15 0.88
CA LEU A 158 -1.11 3.85 2.05
C LEU A 158 -1.92 5.08 2.49
N ARG A 159 -1.28 6.26 2.59
CA ARG A 159 -1.98 7.50 2.94
C ARG A 159 -3.09 7.84 1.95
N LYS A 160 -2.83 7.71 0.63
CA LYS A 160 -3.85 7.96 -0.40
C LYS A 160 -5.01 6.96 -0.31
N ALA A 161 -4.74 5.69 -0.01
CA ALA A 161 -5.76 4.67 0.15
C ALA A 161 -6.68 4.97 1.34
N ILE A 162 -6.10 5.37 2.48
CA ILE A 162 -6.86 5.75 3.68
C ILE A 162 -7.72 6.98 3.41
N GLU A 163 -7.15 8.00 2.77
CA GLU A 163 -7.90 9.21 2.41
C GLU A 163 -9.07 8.89 1.48
N GLN A 164 -8.87 8.00 0.50
CA GLN A 164 -9.91 7.59 -0.42
C GLN A 164 -11.06 6.83 0.28
N SER A 165 -10.77 5.99 1.29
CA SER A 165 -11.83 5.37 2.10
C SER A 165 -12.63 6.40 2.87
N ARG A 166 -11.96 7.45 3.38
CA ARG A 166 -12.60 8.54 4.10
C ARG A 166 -13.55 9.33 3.21
N SER A 167 -13.12 9.70 1.99
CA SER A 167 -14.01 10.37 1.03
C SER A 167 -15.23 9.51 0.66
N SER A 168 -15.03 8.20 0.48
CA SER A 168 -16.12 7.27 0.16
C SER A 168 -17.14 7.12 1.30
N ALA A 169 -16.68 7.21 2.56
CA ALA A 169 -17.56 7.17 3.73
C ALA A 169 -18.42 8.43 3.88
N VAL A 170 -17.87 9.60 3.50
CA VAL A 170 -18.60 10.87 3.53
C VAL A 170 -19.70 10.90 2.47
N ASP A 171 -19.41 10.41 1.26
CA ASP A 171 -20.39 10.36 0.16
C ASP A 171 -21.62 9.49 0.51
N TYR A 172 -21.41 8.38 1.24
CA TYR A 172 -22.50 7.52 1.68
C TYR A 172 -23.41 8.19 2.72
N ARG A 173 -22.85 9.07 3.57
CA ARG A 173 -23.62 9.84 4.55
C ARG A 173 -24.41 10.99 3.92
N GLY A 174 -23.89 11.58 2.85
CA GLY A 174 -24.61 12.55 2.01
C GLY A 174 -25.68 11.93 1.11
N SER A 175 -25.56 10.61 0.86
CA SER A 175 -26.57 9.80 0.20
C SER A 175 -27.50 9.09 1.19
N SER A 176 -27.69 9.63 2.40
CA SER A 176 -29.02 9.59 2.99
C SER A 176 -29.89 10.56 2.19
N THR A 177 -30.22 10.17 0.96
CA THR A 177 -31.40 10.72 0.30
C THR A 177 -32.52 10.53 1.31
N ALA A 178 -33.03 11.63 1.89
CA ALA A 178 -34.36 11.60 2.45
C ALA A 178 -35.20 10.86 1.41
N THR A 179 -35.71 9.68 1.77
CA THR A 179 -36.35 8.82 0.79
C THR A 179 -37.65 9.49 0.44
N PHE A 180 -37.67 10.25 -0.65
CA PHE A 180 -38.88 10.90 -1.11
C PHE A 180 -39.78 9.78 -1.62
N LEU A 181 -41.05 9.83 -1.23
CA LEU A 181 -42.05 8.91 -1.75
C LEU A 181 -42.60 9.51 -3.04
N CYS A 182 -42.72 8.69 -4.09
CA CYS A 182 -43.37 9.10 -5.31
C CYS A 182 -44.83 9.48 -5.01
N HIS A 183 -45.25 10.69 -5.36
CA HIS A 183 -46.60 11.20 -5.10
C HIS A 183 -47.72 10.39 -5.79
N HIS A 184 -47.40 9.58 -6.80
CA HIS A 184 -48.36 8.74 -7.51
C HIS A 184 -48.47 7.32 -6.92
N CYS A 185 -47.35 6.66 -6.61
CA CYS A 185 -47.35 5.25 -6.17
C CYS A 185 -46.85 5.01 -4.75
N ASN A 186 -46.48 6.06 -4.01
CA ASN A 186 -45.93 6.02 -2.65
C ASN A 186 -44.72 5.09 -2.46
N LYS A 187 -44.00 4.75 -3.53
CA LYS A 187 -42.76 3.97 -3.44
C LYS A 187 -41.56 4.90 -3.27
N PRO A 188 -40.53 4.47 -2.53
CA PRO A 188 -39.32 5.24 -2.31
C PRO A 188 -38.60 5.50 -3.64
N VAL A 189 -38.17 6.74 -3.85
CA VAL A 189 -37.41 7.21 -5.02
C VAL A 189 -36.20 8.02 -4.58
N SER A 190 -35.12 7.95 -5.37
CA SER A 190 -33.92 8.74 -5.11
C SER A 190 -34.18 10.21 -5.46
N HIS A 191 -33.60 11.14 -4.69
CA HIS A 191 -33.74 12.58 -4.95
C HIS A 191 -33.15 13.01 -6.31
N ASN A 192 -32.28 12.19 -6.89
CA ASN A 192 -31.67 12.44 -8.21
C ASN A 192 -32.50 11.87 -9.38
N ASP A 193 -33.53 11.09 -9.11
CA ASP A 193 -34.37 10.50 -10.15
C ASP A 193 -35.32 11.56 -10.74
N ARG A 194 -35.40 11.64 -12.07
CA ARG A 194 -36.37 12.50 -12.77
C ARG A 194 -37.72 11.80 -12.98
N PHE A 195 -37.72 10.47 -12.91
CA PHE A 195 -38.87 9.61 -13.16
C PHE A 195 -38.94 8.54 -12.10
N CYS A 196 -40.15 8.15 -11.69
CA CYS A 196 -40.33 7.02 -10.79
C CYS A 196 -40.03 5.71 -11.52
N PRO A 197 -39.08 4.88 -11.06
CA PRO A 197 -38.75 3.60 -11.70
C PRO A 197 -39.87 2.56 -11.57
N ASN A 198 -40.89 2.82 -10.75
CA ASN A 198 -41.97 1.87 -10.51
C ASN A 198 -43.25 2.17 -11.29
N CYS A 199 -43.61 3.45 -11.45
CA CYS A 199 -44.83 3.84 -12.17
C CYS A 199 -44.57 4.68 -13.42
N GLY A 200 -43.31 5.08 -13.69
CA GLY A 200 -42.94 5.90 -14.85
C GLY A 200 -43.28 7.39 -14.71
N GLU A 201 -43.95 7.79 -13.62
CA GLU A 201 -44.41 9.16 -13.43
C GLU A 201 -43.25 10.14 -13.26
N THR A 202 -43.42 11.36 -13.78
CA THR A 202 -42.41 12.42 -13.72
C THR A 202 -42.37 13.02 -12.31
N LEU A 203 -41.21 13.03 -11.67
CA LEU A 203 -41.07 13.61 -10.34
C LEU A 203 -40.90 15.14 -10.46
N LYS A 204 -41.85 15.91 -9.92
CA LYS A 204 -41.69 17.35 -9.76
C LYS A 204 -40.64 17.58 -8.67
N LYS A 205 -39.47 18.11 -9.05
CA LYS A 205 -38.49 18.57 -8.06
C LYS A 205 -39.15 19.64 -7.16
N PRO A 206 -38.94 19.58 -5.83
CA PRO A 206 -39.31 20.69 -4.97
C PRO A 206 -38.54 21.96 -5.36
#